data_AF-A0A357VUS4-F1
#
_entry.id   AF-A0A357VUS4-F1
#
_cell.length_a   1.000
_cell.length_b   1.000
_cell.length_c   1.000
_cell.angle_alpha   90.00
_cell.angle_beta   90.00
_cell.angle_gamma   90.00
#
_symmetry.space_group_name_H-M   'P 1'
#
loop_
_entity.id
_entity.type
_entity.pdbx_description
1 polymer ?
#
loop_
_entity_poly.entity_id
_entity_poly.type
_entity_poly.pdbx_seq_one_letter_code
_entity_poly.pdbx_strand_id
1 'polypeptide(L)'
;MFQKRTHTCGELNENDIDKIVILNGWIDRIRDLGGIIFVLIRDRYGKTQAVFDSSYNNTLYQEALKLKNEYVVSIQGKVRARPEKDKNPNMFTGNIEILATNLEILSESETPPIYVNIEEDISENLRLKYRYLDLRKERMQRNLILRHKVMKITRDTLSAEGFLEIETPYLTKSTPEGARDFLVPSRLKPGNFYALPQSPQLFKQLLMVSGFDKYFQIARCFRDEDFRADRQPEFTQIDIEQSFVEKEDIFELTEKLIKEIFEKSINYKELEIPFQKYTYDEVIKKYGSDKPDIRYGMGFIDLTEYFQNSEANFIKNGIDKGLILKGFIVPDRSNNFSRKKFDDLTEFAKEQGSSGLIWIACDKEIRSNIKKAAAKEINILVERGIMKEGDVLFAILEETDKI
;
A
#
# COMPACT_ATOMS: atom_id res chain seq x y z
N MET A 1 11.68 -38.30 17.50
CA MET A 1 12.06 -37.14 18.36
C MET A 1 12.38 -36.03 17.38
N PHE A 2 11.61 -34.95 17.39
CA PHE A 2 11.73 -33.85 16.43
C PHE A 2 13.19 -33.38 16.29
N GLN A 3 13.74 -33.41 15.07
CA GLN A 3 15.08 -32.87 14.82
C GLN A 3 15.05 -31.34 14.90
N LYS A 4 15.81 -30.77 15.84
CA LYS A 4 15.92 -29.32 16.01
C LYS A 4 16.69 -28.73 14.81
N ARG A 5 16.08 -27.76 14.13
CA ARG A 5 16.76 -27.01 13.05
C ARG A 5 18.08 -26.42 13.55
N THR A 6 19.12 -26.52 12.74
CA THR A 6 20.41 -25.87 13.00
C THR A 6 20.50 -24.52 12.31
N HIS A 7 19.85 -24.39 11.15
CA HIS A 7 19.85 -23.20 10.32
C HIS A 7 18.44 -22.88 9.81
N THR A 8 18.22 -21.65 9.38
CA THR A 8 17.06 -21.27 8.57
C THR A 8 17.23 -21.68 7.11
N CYS A 9 16.13 -21.82 6.38
CA CYS A 9 16.18 -22.22 4.98
C CYS A 9 16.77 -21.12 4.08
N GLY A 10 16.92 -19.89 4.57
CA GLY A 10 17.40 -18.75 3.79
C GLY A 10 18.81 -18.25 4.12
N GLU A 11 19.50 -18.80 5.13
CA GLU A 11 20.76 -18.22 5.61
C GLU A 11 22.04 -18.95 5.15
N LEU A 12 21.89 -20.15 4.58
CA LEU A 12 23.03 -20.95 4.13
C LEU A 12 23.78 -20.26 2.98
N ASN A 13 25.11 -20.28 3.05
CA ASN A 13 25.99 -19.69 2.05
C ASN A 13 27.23 -20.58 1.81
N GLU A 14 28.18 -20.09 1.01
CA GLU A 14 29.38 -20.85 0.62
C GLU A 14 30.29 -21.19 1.81
N ASN A 15 30.24 -20.41 2.91
CA ASN A 15 31.00 -20.72 4.13
C ASN A 15 30.41 -21.91 4.92
N ASP A 16 29.27 -22.43 4.50
CA ASP A 16 28.62 -23.59 5.12
C ASP A 16 28.90 -24.89 4.40
N ILE A 17 29.65 -24.85 3.28
CA ILE A 17 30.06 -26.05 2.56
C ILE A 17 30.73 -27.04 3.52
N ASP A 18 30.43 -28.32 3.31
CA ASP A 18 30.83 -29.47 4.11
C ASP A 18 30.21 -29.60 5.50
N LYS A 19 29.47 -28.60 6.00
CA LYS A 19 28.75 -28.71 7.27
C LYS A 19 27.53 -29.62 7.14
N ILE A 20 27.22 -30.33 8.21
CA ILE A 20 25.95 -31.06 8.36
C ILE A 20 24.94 -30.09 8.97
N VAL A 21 23.81 -29.93 8.30
CA VAL A 21 22.75 -29.00 8.69
C VAL A 21 21.41 -29.70 8.76
N ILE A 22 20.51 -29.16 9.57
CA ILE A 22 19.11 -29.58 9.69
C ILE A 22 18.24 -28.37 9.36
N LEU A 23 17.42 -28.49 8.32
CA LEU A 23 16.44 -27.48 7.91
C LEU A 23 15.02 -28.00 8.15
N ASN A 24 14.19 -27.18 8.80
CA ASN A 24 12.78 -27.49 9.03
C ASN A 24 11.92 -26.45 8.33
N GLY A 25 10.93 -26.89 7.54
CA GLY A 25 10.14 -25.99 6.72
C GLY A 25 9.08 -26.71 5.89
N TRP A 26 8.56 -26.00 4.90
CA TRP A 26 7.56 -26.48 3.95
C TRP A 26 8.23 -26.86 2.63
N ILE A 27 7.72 -27.91 1.99
CA ILE A 27 8.09 -28.23 0.61
C ILE A 27 7.48 -27.18 -0.33
N ASP A 28 8.31 -26.35 -0.95
CA ASP A 28 7.88 -25.33 -1.91
C ASP A 28 7.69 -25.91 -3.32
N ARG A 29 8.62 -26.75 -3.75
CA ARG A 29 8.60 -27.36 -5.08
C ARG A 29 9.39 -28.66 -5.08
N ILE A 30 8.93 -29.61 -5.87
CA ILE A 30 9.61 -30.89 -6.11
C ILE A 30 9.88 -31.01 -7.62
N ARG A 31 11.07 -31.46 -7.99
CA ARG A 31 11.44 -31.82 -9.36
C ARG A 31 12.16 -33.16 -9.34
N ASP A 32 11.51 -34.18 -9.88
CA ASP A 32 12.07 -35.52 -10.07
C ASP A 32 12.64 -35.64 -11.49
N LEU A 33 13.89 -36.09 -11.60
CA LEU A 33 14.58 -36.34 -12.87
C LEU A 33 14.85 -37.83 -13.13
N GLY A 34 14.30 -38.74 -12.31
CA GLY A 34 14.58 -40.17 -12.40
C GLY A 34 15.97 -40.50 -11.85
N GLY A 35 16.04 -40.87 -10.58
CA GLY A 35 17.28 -41.17 -9.85
C GLY A 35 17.82 -40.00 -9.03
N ILE A 36 17.38 -38.77 -9.31
CA ILE A 36 17.65 -37.58 -8.49
C ILE A 36 16.35 -36.78 -8.31
N ILE A 37 16.03 -36.45 -7.06
CA ILE A 37 14.92 -35.55 -6.71
C ILE A 37 15.48 -34.28 -6.11
N PHE A 38 15.08 -33.15 -6.70
CA PHE A 38 15.33 -31.82 -6.16
C PHE A 38 14.10 -31.37 -5.38
N VAL A 39 14.31 -31.07 -4.10
CA VAL A 39 13.28 -30.56 -3.21
C VAL A 39 13.68 -29.17 -2.79
N LEU A 40 12.85 -28.18 -3.09
CA LEU A 40 13.03 -26.82 -2.58
C LEU A 40 12.29 -26.72 -1.24
N ILE A 41 13.02 -26.62 -0.13
CA ILE A 41 12.46 -26.38 1.20
C ILE A 41 12.41 -24.87 1.47
N ARG A 42 11.32 -24.42 2.07
CA ARG A 42 11.03 -23.00 2.37
C ARG A 42 10.69 -22.83 3.85
N ASP A 43 11.18 -21.75 4.43
CA ASP A 43 10.65 -21.17 5.66
C ASP A 43 10.40 -19.66 5.48
N ARG A 44 10.16 -18.92 6.57
CA ARG A 44 9.92 -17.47 6.47
C ARG A 44 11.15 -16.65 6.05
N TYR A 45 12.35 -17.23 6.11
CA TYR A 45 13.61 -16.55 5.87
C TYR A 45 14.13 -16.77 4.45
N GLY A 46 13.69 -17.83 3.78
CA GLY A 46 14.04 -18.08 2.39
C GLY A 46 13.82 -19.53 1.98
N LYS A 47 14.55 -19.92 0.93
CA LYS A 47 14.46 -21.25 0.33
C LYS A 47 15.85 -21.85 0.18
N THR A 48 15.97 -23.17 0.29
CA THR A 48 17.19 -23.93 -0.03
C THR A 48 16.81 -25.19 -0.78
N GLN A 49 17.66 -25.62 -1.71
CA GLN A 49 17.49 -26.90 -2.40
C GLN A 49 18.12 -28.03 -1.60
N ALA A 50 17.35 -29.07 -1.35
CA ALA A 50 17.80 -30.38 -0.92
C ALA A 50 17.78 -31.34 -2.12
N VAL A 51 18.78 -32.21 -2.18
CA VAL A 51 18.95 -33.21 -3.23
C VAL A 51 18.89 -34.59 -2.61
N PHE A 52 18.04 -35.43 -3.19
CA PHE A 52 17.92 -36.85 -2.86
C PHE A 52 18.41 -37.64 -4.08
N ASP A 53 19.49 -38.39 -3.91
CA ASP A 53 20.15 -39.13 -4.98
C ASP A 53 20.06 -40.63 -4.69
N SER A 54 19.45 -41.40 -5.60
CA SER A 54 19.25 -42.84 -5.43
C SER A 54 20.56 -43.62 -5.39
N SER A 55 21.61 -43.12 -6.05
CA SER A 55 22.94 -43.74 -6.03
C SER A 55 23.65 -43.57 -4.68
N TYR A 56 23.28 -42.51 -3.94
CA TYR A 56 23.85 -42.20 -2.62
C TYR A 56 23.07 -42.86 -1.48
N ASN A 57 21.73 -42.74 -1.49
CA ASN A 57 20.85 -43.35 -0.50
C ASN A 57 19.48 -43.67 -1.10
N ASN A 58 19.35 -44.89 -1.64
CA ASN A 58 18.11 -45.32 -2.30
C ASN A 58 16.91 -45.37 -1.35
N THR A 59 17.10 -45.75 -0.07
CA THR A 59 15.98 -45.78 0.90
C THR A 59 15.41 -44.38 1.12
N LEU A 60 16.27 -43.39 1.35
CA LEU A 60 15.85 -42.00 1.53
C LEU A 60 15.24 -41.41 0.25
N TYR A 61 15.77 -41.79 -0.92
CA TYR A 61 15.18 -41.42 -2.21
C TYR A 61 13.74 -41.93 -2.35
N GLN A 62 13.46 -43.18 -1.98
CA GLN A 62 12.10 -43.73 -2.01
C GLN A 62 11.14 -43.04 -1.01
N GLU A 63 11.64 -42.53 0.11
CA GLU A 63 10.86 -41.69 1.02
C GLU A 63 10.57 -40.31 0.40
N ALA A 64 11.57 -39.69 -0.24
CA ALA A 64 11.41 -38.40 -0.90
C ALA A 64 10.40 -38.43 -2.06
N LEU A 65 10.22 -39.56 -2.75
CA LEU A 65 9.18 -39.74 -3.78
C LEU A 65 7.74 -39.53 -3.25
N LYS A 66 7.53 -39.69 -1.94
CA LYS A 66 6.21 -39.53 -1.30
C LYS A 66 5.90 -38.07 -0.98
N LEU A 67 6.88 -37.18 -1.03
CA LEU A 67 6.71 -35.77 -0.71
C LEU A 67 5.72 -35.11 -1.68
N LYS A 68 4.92 -34.19 -1.14
CA LYS A 68 4.08 -33.28 -1.92
C LYS A 68 4.34 -31.84 -1.50
N ASN A 69 3.93 -30.90 -2.33
CA ASN A 69 4.00 -29.48 -1.99
C ASN A 69 3.26 -29.21 -0.67
N GLU A 70 3.78 -28.26 0.10
CA GLU A 70 3.29 -27.85 1.42
C GLU A 70 3.36 -28.89 2.54
N TYR A 71 3.95 -30.07 2.32
CA TYR A 71 4.35 -30.96 3.42
C TYR A 71 5.31 -30.23 4.37
N VAL A 72 5.15 -30.44 5.67
CA VAL A 72 6.08 -29.94 6.70
C VAL A 72 7.11 -31.01 6.96
N VAL A 73 8.39 -30.68 6.80
CA VAL A 73 9.49 -31.64 6.86
C VAL A 73 10.65 -31.12 7.70
N SER A 74 11.46 -32.06 8.18
CA SER A 74 12.84 -31.83 8.62
C SER A 74 13.79 -32.57 7.68
N ILE A 75 14.76 -31.86 7.12
CA ILE A 75 15.78 -32.42 6.23
C ILE A 75 17.14 -32.20 6.86
N GLN A 76 17.84 -33.30 7.15
CA GLN A 76 19.25 -33.26 7.49
C GLN A 76 20.08 -33.57 6.26
N GLY A 77 21.20 -32.88 6.09
CA GLY A 77 22.15 -33.24 5.05
C GLY A 77 23.44 -32.44 5.09
N LYS A 78 24.33 -32.77 4.17
CA LYS A 78 25.62 -32.11 4.01
C LYS A 78 25.52 -31.00 2.96
N VAL A 79 25.94 -29.79 3.30
CA VAL A 79 25.97 -28.67 2.35
C VAL A 79 27.09 -28.89 1.34
N ARG A 80 26.81 -28.69 0.05
CA ARG A 80 27.79 -28.73 -1.04
C ARG A 80 27.56 -27.58 -2.03
N ALA A 81 28.62 -27.20 -2.74
CA ALA A 81 28.49 -26.29 -3.86
C ALA A 81 27.67 -26.93 -4.98
N ARG A 82 26.83 -26.14 -5.64
CA ARG A 82 26.19 -26.58 -6.89
C ARG A 82 27.21 -26.62 -8.02
N PRO A 83 27.01 -27.50 -9.02
CA PRO A 83 27.71 -27.38 -10.29
C PRO A 83 27.51 -25.98 -10.89
N GLU A 84 28.54 -25.41 -11.54
CA GLU A 84 28.48 -24.05 -12.11
C GLU A 84 27.25 -23.82 -13.00
N LYS A 85 26.87 -24.83 -13.79
CA LYS A 85 25.69 -24.79 -14.68
C LYS A 85 24.33 -24.75 -13.95
N ASP A 86 24.30 -25.13 -12.67
CA ASP A 86 23.08 -25.30 -11.87
C ASP A 86 22.95 -24.23 -10.76
N LYS A 87 23.86 -23.25 -10.73
CA LYS A 87 23.78 -22.08 -9.85
C LYS A 87 22.57 -21.22 -10.23
N ASN A 88 21.82 -20.77 -9.23
CA ASN A 88 20.63 -19.95 -9.43
C ASN A 88 20.85 -18.52 -8.91
N PRO A 89 21.13 -17.53 -9.79
CA PRO A 89 21.40 -16.16 -9.35
C PRO A 89 20.17 -15.46 -8.73
N ASN A 90 18.96 -15.99 -8.94
CA ASN A 90 17.73 -15.43 -8.38
C ASN A 90 17.41 -15.93 -6.96
N MET A 91 18.29 -16.74 -6.36
CA MET A 91 18.11 -17.28 -5.01
C MET A 91 19.35 -17.05 -4.18
N PHE A 92 19.20 -16.54 -2.97
CA PHE A 92 20.33 -16.26 -2.07
C PHE A 92 21.19 -17.51 -1.81
N THR A 93 20.55 -18.66 -1.59
CA THR A 93 21.21 -19.96 -1.41
C THR A 93 21.52 -20.66 -2.75
N GLY A 94 21.45 -19.94 -3.86
CA GLY A 94 21.50 -20.47 -5.21
C GLY A 94 22.85 -21.03 -5.65
N ASN A 95 23.92 -20.77 -4.91
CA ASN A 95 25.25 -21.34 -5.15
C ASN A 95 25.48 -22.67 -4.43
N ILE A 96 24.61 -23.02 -3.47
CA ILE A 96 24.73 -24.22 -2.65
C ILE A 96 23.49 -25.11 -2.74
N GLU A 97 23.63 -26.35 -2.29
CA GLU A 97 22.54 -27.28 -2.06
C GLU A 97 22.88 -28.23 -0.91
N ILE A 98 21.87 -28.92 -0.38
CA ILE A 98 22.04 -29.91 0.68
C ILE A 98 21.90 -31.30 0.07
N LEU A 99 22.94 -32.12 0.13
CA LEU A 99 22.82 -33.56 -0.11
C LEU A 99 22.16 -34.20 1.10
N ALA A 100 20.91 -34.63 0.95
CA ALA A 100 20.10 -35.11 2.06
C ALA A 100 20.65 -36.45 2.60
N THR A 101 20.74 -36.56 3.92
CA THR A 101 21.13 -37.77 4.65
C THR A 101 20.01 -38.32 5.52
N ASN A 102 19.04 -37.48 5.90
CA ASN A 102 17.85 -37.88 6.63
C ASN A 102 16.65 -36.99 6.25
N LEU A 103 15.44 -37.56 6.30
CA LEU A 103 14.17 -36.88 6.03
C LEU A 103 13.15 -37.33 7.09
N GLU A 104 12.52 -36.38 7.75
CA GLU A 104 11.38 -36.63 8.64
C GLU A 104 10.18 -35.83 8.11
N ILE A 105 9.09 -36.52 7.80
CA ILE A 105 7.81 -35.87 7.48
C ILE A 105 7.14 -35.54 8.81
N LEU A 106 7.15 -34.25 9.17
CA LEU A 106 6.57 -33.76 10.42
C LEU A 106 5.05 -33.66 10.34
N SER A 107 4.54 -33.30 9.16
CA SER A 107 3.10 -33.23 8.88
C SER A 107 2.86 -33.28 7.37
N GLU A 108 1.96 -34.15 6.95
CA GLU A 108 1.49 -34.19 5.56
C GLU A 108 0.49 -33.05 5.28
N SER A 109 0.40 -32.65 4.01
CA SER A 109 -0.58 -31.66 3.54
C SER A 109 -1.48 -32.26 2.47
N GLU A 110 -2.76 -31.96 2.52
CA GLU A 110 -3.62 -32.13 1.35
C GLU A 110 -3.18 -31.19 0.23
N THR A 111 -3.65 -31.43 -0.99
CA THR A 111 -3.41 -30.52 -2.12
C THR A 111 -3.99 -29.14 -1.77
N PRO A 112 -3.16 -28.08 -1.72
CA PRO A 112 -3.63 -26.79 -1.23
C PRO A 112 -4.62 -26.17 -2.24
N PRO A 113 -5.74 -25.59 -1.76
CA PRO A 113 -6.73 -24.92 -2.63
C PRO A 113 -6.19 -23.64 -3.27
N ILE A 114 -5.09 -23.09 -2.76
CA ILE A 114 -4.32 -22.01 -3.37
C ILE A 114 -2.83 -22.36 -3.33
N TYR A 115 -2.15 -22.24 -4.47
CA TYR A 115 -0.72 -22.52 -4.55
C TYR A 115 0.09 -21.37 -3.92
N VAL A 116 0.98 -21.72 -2.99
CA VAL A 116 1.86 -20.77 -2.28
C VAL A 116 3.09 -20.41 -3.12
N ASN A 117 3.55 -21.36 -3.92
CA ASN A 117 4.78 -21.30 -4.72
C ASN A 117 4.61 -20.66 -6.11
N ILE A 118 3.39 -20.19 -6.45
CA ILE A 118 3.06 -19.53 -7.72
C ILE A 118 2.27 -18.25 -7.41
N GLU A 119 2.61 -17.17 -8.12
CA GLU A 119 1.77 -15.98 -8.22
C GLU A 119 0.76 -16.18 -9.35
N GLU A 120 -0.45 -16.57 -8.96
CA GLU A 120 -1.60 -16.69 -9.85
C GLU A 120 -2.61 -15.60 -9.52
N ASP A 121 -3.37 -15.17 -10.53
CA ASP A 121 -4.49 -14.27 -10.35
C ASP A 121 -5.69 -15.05 -9.82
N ILE A 122 -5.66 -15.30 -8.51
CA ILE A 122 -6.71 -16.00 -7.76
C ILE A 122 -7.67 -14.99 -7.13
N SER A 123 -8.96 -15.33 -7.13
CA SER A 123 -10.00 -14.47 -6.59
C SER A 123 -9.74 -14.12 -5.12
N GLU A 124 -10.05 -12.87 -4.75
CA GLU A 124 -9.85 -12.37 -3.40
C GLU A 124 -10.64 -13.18 -2.36
N ASN A 125 -11.87 -13.59 -2.70
CA ASN A 125 -12.70 -14.46 -1.85
C ASN A 125 -11.99 -15.77 -1.49
N LEU A 126 -11.31 -16.41 -2.44
CA LEU A 126 -10.59 -17.65 -2.19
C LEU A 126 -9.36 -17.41 -1.30
N ARG A 127 -8.65 -16.31 -1.53
CA ARG A 127 -7.49 -15.89 -0.72
C ARG A 127 -7.89 -15.58 0.72
N LEU A 128 -9.03 -14.93 0.94
CA LEU A 128 -9.56 -14.63 2.27
C LEU A 128 -10.07 -15.90 2.97
N LYS A 129 -10.76 -16.79 2.25
CA LYS A 129 -11.20 -18.09 2.78
C LYS A 129 -10.03 -18.95 3.28
N TYR A 130 -8.94 -18.99 2.52
CA TYR A 130 -7.73 -19.74 2.87
C TYR A 130 -6.57 -18.82 3.27
N ARG A 131 -6.88 -17.78 4.06
CA ARG A 131 -5.91 -16.74 4.42
C ARG A 131 -4.64 -17.29 5.07
N TYR A 132 -4.73 -18.38 5.84
CA TYR A 132 -3.57 -19.03 6.44
C TYR A 132 -2.56 -19.59 5.41
N LEU A 133 -3.01 -19.96 4.21
CA LEU A 133 -2.12 -20.31 3.08
C LEU A 133 -1.65 -19.06 2.34
N ASP A 134 -2.53 -18.09 2.08
CA ASP A 134 -2.17 -16.84 1.39
C ASP A 134 -1.10 -16.06 2.18
N LEU A 135 -1.17 -16.12 3.52
CA LEU A 135 -0.17 -15.54 4.41
C LEU A 135 1.21 -16.21 4.29
N ARG A 136 1.33 -17.43 3.76
CA ARG A 136 2.64 -18.05 3.49
C ARG A 136 3.33 -17.47 2.26
N LYS A 137 2.59 -16.78 1.38
CA LYS A 137 3.16 -16.16 0.17
C LYS A 137 4.14 -15.06 0.56
N GLU A 138 5.22 -14.93 -0.21
CA GLU A 138 6.29 -13.97 0.06
C GLU A 138 5.78 -12.54 0.16
N ARG A 139 4.92 -12.10 -0.78
CA ARG A 139 4.28 -10.78 -0.75
C ARG A 139 3.56 -10.52 0.57
N MET A 140 2.81 -11.50 1.08
CA MET A 140 2.06 -11.33 2.33
C MET A 140 2.96 -11.32 3.56
N GLN A 141 3.98 -12.19 3.60
CA GLN A 141 5.01 -12.16 4.65
C GLN A 141 5.72 -10.81 4.68
N ARG A 142 6.16 -10.30 3.53
CA ARG A 142 6.81 -8.98 3.38
C ARG A 142 5.94 -7.86 3.93
N ASN A 143 4.65 -7.85 3.59
CA ASN A 143 3.71 -6.82 4.06
C ASN A 143 3.54 -6.84 5.59
N LEU A 144 3.38 -8.03 6.19
CA LEU A 144 3.21 -8.14 7.66
C LEU A 144 4.51 -7.83 8.40
N ILE A 145 5.66 -8.25 7.88
CA ILE A 145 6.97 -7.92 8.45
C ILE A 145 7.21 -6.40 8.36
N LEU A 146 6.87 -5.77 7.24
CA LEU A 146 6.94 -4.32 7.10
C LEU A 146 6.04 -3.62 8.12
N ARG A 147 4.79 -4.07 8.27
CA ARG A 147 3.87 -3.54 9.29
C ARG A 147 4.46 -3.63 10.70
N HIS A 148 5.08 -4.77 11.05
CA HIS A 148 5.77 -4.93 12.32
C HIS A 148 6.93 -3.94 12.49
N LYS A 149 7.78 -3.77 11.46
CA LYS A 149 8.88 -2.80 11.47
C LYS A 149 8.38 -1.37 11.70
N VAL A 150 7.34 -0.96 10.97
CA VAL A 150 6.70 0.35 11.12
C VAL A 150 6.24 0.55 12.57
N MET A 151 5.49 -0.39 13.13
CA MET A 151 5.02 -0.33 14.52
C MET A 151 6.16 -0.26 15.55
N LYS A 152 7.26 -1.00 15.32
CA LYS A 152 8.44 -0.95 16.20
C LYS A 152 9.12 0.41 16.11
N ILE A 153 9.37 0.91 14.89
CA ILE A 153 9.99 2.22 14.68
C ILE A 153 9.15 3.33 15.31
N THR A 154 7.82 3.29 15.15
CA THR A 154 6.92 4.23 15.82
C THR A 154 7.11 4.24 17.33
N ARG A 155 7.11 3.06 17.97
CA ARG A 155 7.35 2.94 19.41
C ARG A 155 8.71 3.49 19.81
N ASP A 156 9.77 3.08 19.11
CA ASP A 156 11.14 3.51 19.41
C ASP A 156 11.27 5.04 19.28
N THR A 157 10.69 5.63 18.23
CA THR A 157 10.75 7.07 17.94
C THR A 157 9.99 7.88 19.00
N LEU A 158 8.73 7.53 19.26
CA LEU A 158 7.90 8.26 20.23
C LEU A 158 8.43 8.09 21.66
N SER A 159 8.92 6.90 22.02
CA SER A 159 9.55 6.69 23.34
C SER A 159 10.83 7.51 23.51
N ALA A 160 11.63 7.66 22.46
CA ALA A 160 12.82 8.51 22.48
C ALA A 160 12.47 10.01 22.63
N GLU A 161 11.31 10.43 22.13
CA GLU A 161 10.73 11.77 22.32
C GLU A 161 10.04 11.97 23.68
N GLY A 162 10.07 10.96 24.56
CA GLY A 162 9.51 11.03 25.91
C GLY A 162 8.01 10.72 25.99
N PHE A 163 7.39 10.18 24.94
CA PHE A 163 6.00 9.75 24.97
C PHE A 163 5.83 8.42 25.72
N LEU A 164 4.70 8.27 26.40
CA LEU A 164 4.32 7.05 27.09
C LEU A 164 3.25 6.27 26.31
N GLU A 165 3.47 4.97 26.08
CA GLU A 165 2.46 4.08 25.50
C GLU A 165 1.45 3.71 26.60
N ILE A 166 0.27 4.34 26.60
CA ILE A 166 -0.77 4.10 27.62
C ILE A 166 -1.99 3.46 26.95
N GLU A 167 -2.42 2.31 27.46
CA GLU A 167 -3.60 1.62 26.93
C GLU A 167 -4.90 2.28 27.42
N THR A 168 -5.90 2.35 26.54
CA THR A 168 -7.24 2.88 26.85
C THR A 168 -8.31 1.82 26.64
N PRO A 169 -9.42 1.82 27.41
CA PRO A 169 -10.41 0.75 27.36
C PRO A 169 -11.19 0.74 26.04
N TYR A 170 -11.58 -0.46 25.58
CA TYR A 170 -12.43 -0.63 24.39
C TYR A 170 -13.93 -0.69 24.68
N LEU A 171 -14.35 -0.95 25.92
CA LEU A 171 -15.76 -0.95 26.28
C LEU A 171 -16.12 0.42 26.84
N THR A 172 -16.50 1.33 25.95
CA THR A 172 -16.72 2.75 26.28
C THR A 172 -18.22 3.09 26.31
N LYS A 173 -18.53 4.34 26.63
CA LYS A 173 -19.85 4.91 26.38
C LYS A 173 -19.92 5.39 24.92
N SER A 174 -21.10 5.29 24.31
CA SER A 174 -21.34 5.85 22.98
C SER A 174 -21.29 7.38 22.98
N THR A 175 -20.75 7.96 21.91
CA THR A 175 -20.68 9.41 21.66
C THR A 175 -21.31 9.73 20.31
N PRO A 176 -22.41 10.51 20.25
CA PRO A 176 -23.28 10.57 19.08
C PRO A 176 -22.78 11.41 17.89
N GLU A 177 -21.63 12.08 17.98
CA GLU A 177 -21.19 13.07 16.96
C GLU A 177 -20.32 12.49 15.83
N GLY A 178 -19.94 11.22 15.91
CA GLY A 178 -19.01 10.57 14.96
C GLY A 178 -19.68 9.64 13.95
N ALA A 179 -18.95 8.58 13.58
CA ALA A 179 -19.50 7.44 12.85
C ALA A 179 -20.51 6.66 13.70
N ARG A 180 -21.12 5.62 13.14
CA ARG A 180 -21.91 4.67 13.96
C ARG A 180 -20.98 3.77 14.81
N ASP A 181 -21.37 3.56 16.07
CA ASP A 181 -20.64 2.69 17.01
C ASP A 181 -21.06 1.23 16.88
N PHE A 182 -20.10 0.30 17.01
CA PHE A 182 -20.41 -1.09 17.33
C PHE A 182 -20.85 -1.20 18.79
N LEU A 183 -21.99 -1.85 19.05
CA LEU A 183 -22.55 -2.02 20.39
C LEU A 183 -22.23 -3.40 20.96
N VAL A 184 -21.85 -3.43 22.24
CA VAL A 184 -21.64 -4.66 23.01
C VAL A 184 -22.65 -4.71 24.15
N PRO A 185 -23.64 -5.63 24.13
CA PRO A 185 -24.67 -5.70 25.16
C PRO A 185 -24.09 -6.06 26.53
N SER A 186 -24.52 -5.33 27.57
CA SER A 186 -24.08 -5.60 28.95
C SER A 186 -24.92 -6.69 29.59
N ARG A 187 -24.28 -7.82 29.95
CA ARG A 187 -24.92 -8.87 30.76
C ARG A 187 -25.31 -8.36 32.16
N LEU A 188 -24.53 -7.45 32.74
CA LEU A 188 -24.71 -6.98 34.12
C LEU A 188 -25.81 -5.92 34.27
N LYS A 189 -26.07 -5.16 33.21
CA LYS A 189 -27.10 -4.12 33.18
C LYS A 189 -27.98 -4.32 31.95
N PRO A 190 -29.02 -5.18 32.03
CA PRO A 190 -29.95 -5.39 30.93
C PRO A 190 -30.50 -4.07 30.39
N GLY A 191 -30.61 -3.96 29.06
CA GLY A 191 -31.02 -2.72 28.37
C GLY A 191 -29.90 -1.68 28.19
N ASN A 192 -28.69 -1.93 28.69
CA ASN A 192 -27.53 -1.06 28.49
C ASN A 192 -26.49 -1.73 27.59
N PHE A 193 -25.73 -0.90 26.88
CA PHE A 193 -24.72 -1.32 25.92
C PHE A 193 -23.42 -0.55 26.18
N TYR A 194 -22.29 -1.21 25.94
CA TYR A 194 -21.03 -0.52 25.68
C TYR A 194 -20.94 -0.20 24.20
N ALA A 195 -20.12 0.78 23.86
CA ALA A 195 -19.71 1.09 22.50
C ALA A 195 -18.22 0.76 22.33
N LEU A 196 -17.83 0.23 21.17
CA LEU A 196 -16.43 0.13 20.80
C LEU A 196 -15.94 1.49 20.28
N PRO A 197 -14.74 1.97 20.66
CA PRO A 197 -14.30 3.32 20.36
C PRO A 197 -13.92 3.48 18.89
N GLN A 198 -14.36 4.60 18.31
CA GLN A 198 -13.92 5.05 16.98
C GLN A 198 -12.49 5.60 16.99
N SER A 199 -12.04 6.07 18.15
CA SER A 199 -10.68 6.47 18.50
C SER A 199 -10.58 6.65 20.02
N PRO A 200 -9.38 6.68 20.62
CA PRO A 200 -9.19 7.01 22.04
C PRO A 200 -9.37 8.51 22.40
N GLN A 201 -10.03 9.31 21.55
CA GLN A 201 -10.06 10.79 21.63
C GLN A 201 -10.40 11.34 23.03
N LEU A 202 -11.45 10.84 23.69
CA LEU A 202 -11.80 11.33 25.03
C LEU A 202 -10.78 10.89 26.10
N PHE A 203 -10.19 9.70 25.95
CA PHE A 203 -9.23 9.19 26.92
C PHE A 203 -7.89 9.91 26.82
N LYS A 204 -7.38 10.18 25.62
CA LYS A 204 -6.13 10.94 25.48
C LYS A 204 -6.25 12.35 26.05
N GLN A 205 -7.41 12.99 25.88
CA GLN A 205 -7.69 14.28 26.53
C GLN A 205 -7.72 14.16 28.06
N LEU A 206 -8.37 13.13 28.61
CA LEU A 206 -8.34 12.87 30.06
C LEU A 206 -6.92 12.61 30.58
N LEU A 207 -6.07 11.94 29.80
CA LEU A 207 -4.67 11.73 30.16
C LEU A 207 -3.89 13.04 30.21
N MET A 208 -4.11 13.96 29.26
CA MET A 208 -3.51 15.30 29.31
C MET A 208 -3.96 16.05 30.58
N VAL A 209 -5.26 16.04 30.88
CA VAL A 209 -5.81 16.65 32.12
C VAL A 209 -5.23 15.99 33.38
N SER A 210 -4.91 14.69 33.32
CA SER A 210 -4.33 13.93 34.43
C SER A 210 -2.84 14.22 34.65
N GLY A 211 -2.24 15.09 33.84
CA GLY A 211 -0.83 15.48 33.96
C GLY A 211 0.14 14.61 33.17
N PHE A 212 -0.34 13.70 32.33
CA PHE A 212 0.54 13.04 31.35
C PHE A 212 0.85 14.04 30.24
N ASP A 213 2.11 14.47 30.15
CA ASP A 213 2.53 15.52 29.20
C ASP A 213 2.56 15.02 27.74
N LYS A 214 2.95 13.75 27.53
CA LYS A 214 3.13 13.13 26.22
C LYS A 214 2.59 11.70 26.21
N TYR A 215 1.55 11.47 25.40
CA TYR A 215 0.85 10.19 25.29
C TYR A 215 0.89 9.68 23.86
N PHE A 216 1.09 8.37 23.70
CA PHE A 216 0.76 7.70 22.45
C PHE A 216 0.12 6.32 22.68
N GLN A 217 -0.54 5.80 21.66
CA GLN A 217 -1.02 4.43 21.64
C GLN A 217 -1.16 3.92 20.21
N ILE A 218 -0.75 2.68 19.95
CA ILE A 218 -1.12 1.98 18.71
C ILE A 218 -2.46 1.26 18.96
N ALA A 219 -3.55 2.02 18.88
CA ALA A 219 -4.88 1.60 19.31
C ALA A 219 -5.67 0.88 18.20
N ARG A 220 -6.56 -0.04 18.62
CA ARG A 220 -7.61 -0.60 17.75
C ARG A 220 -8.83 0.30 17.79
N CYS A 221 -9.36 0.60 16.61
CA CYS A 221 -10.50 1.49 16.42
C CYS A 221 -11.57 0.80 15.59
N PHE A 222 -12.83 1.14 15.89
CA PHE A 222 -14.00 0.47 15.35
C PHE A 222 -15.00 1.46 14.77
N ARG A 223 -15.49 1.25 13.54
CA ARG A 223 -16.50 2.08 12.90
C ARG A 223 -17.52 1.21 12.17
N ASP A 224 -18.80 1.35 12.50
CA ASP A 224 -19.90 0.62 11.86
C ASP A 224 -20.38 1.36 10.60
N GLU A 225 -19.50 1.46 9.60
CA GLU A 225 -19.70 2.15 8.33
C GLU A 225 -19.55 1.20 7.15
N ASP A 226 -20.11 1.57 6.00
CA ASP A 226 -19.96 0.80 4.77
C ASP A 226 -18.49 0.68 4.34
N PHE A 227 -18.14 -0.51 3.85
CA PHE A 227 -16.79 -0.84 3.41
C PHE A 227 -16.38 -0.03 2.17
N ARG A 228 -15.09 0.31 2.10
CA ARG A 228 -14.43 0.81 0.89
C ARG A 228 -13.09 0.09 0.73
N ALA A 229 -12.45 0.22 -0.42
CA ALA A 229 -11.14 -0.39 -0.67
C ALA A 229 -10.08 -0.04 0.40
N ASP A 230 -10.18 1.15 0.99
CA ASP A 230 -9.30 1.69 2.02
C ASP A 230 -9.94 1.74 3.42
N ARG A 231 -11.15 1.20 3.61
CA ARG A 231 -11.91 1.28 4.88
C ARG A 231 -12.36 -0.09 5.36
N GLN A 232 -11.94 -0.42 6.58
CA GLN A 232 -12.34 -1.61 7.31
C GLN A 232 -13.01 -1.20 8.64
N PRO A 233 -13.98 -1.99 9.13
CA PRO A 233 -14.72 -1.68 10.35
C PRO A 233 -13.83 -1.77 11.58
N GLU A 234 -12.80 -2.62 11.55
CA GLU A 234 -11.71 -2.66 12.53
C GLU A 234 -10.41 -2.22 11.86
N PHE A 235 -9.76 -1.21 12.44
CA PHE A 235 -8.47 -0.71 11.95
C PHE A 235 -7.57 -0.29 13.10
N THR A 236 -6.32 0.05 12.79
CA THR A 236 -5.31 0.45 13.77
C THR A 236 -4.93 1.90 13.54
N GLN A 237 -4.90 2.70 14.59
CA GLN A 237 -4.39 4.06 14.56
C GLN A 237 -3.11 4.17 15.40
N ILE A 238 -2.23 5.08 15.01
CA ILE A 238 -1.19 5.62 15.88
C ILE A 238 -1.78 6.89 16.45
N ASP A 239 -2.28 6.82 17.67
CA ASP A 239 -2.89 7.93 18.38
C ASP A 239 -1.82 8.63 19.22
N ILE A 240 -1.76 9.96 19.14
CA ILE A 240 -0.74 10.80 19.77
C ILE A 240 -1.46 12.00 20.38
N GLU A 241 -1.05 12.40 21.58
CA GLU A 241 -1.49 13.62 22.24
C GLU A 241 -0.33 14.19 23.07
N GLN A 242 -0.22 15.52 23.10
CA GLN A 242 0.82 16.23 23.86
C GLN A 242 0.26 17.50 24.47
N SER A 243 0.68 17.82 25.69
CA SER A 243 0.28 19.02 26.44
C SER A 243 1.22 20.21 26.16
N PHE A 244 0.72 21.43 26.37
CA PHE A 244 1.50 22.68 26.31
C PHE A 244 2.27 22.91 25.00
N VAL A 245 1.70 22.48 23.87
CA VAL A 245 2.27 22.62 22.54
C VAL A 245 1.38 23.43 21.61
N GLU A 246 2.00 23.98 20.58
CA GLU A 246 1.31 24.57 19.44
C GLU A 246 1.21 23.56 18.29
N LYS A 247 0.43 23.92 17.27
CA LYS A 247 0.21 23.08 16.08
C LYS A 247 1.52 22.74 15.37
N GLU A 248 2.46 23.69 15.31
CA GLU A 248 3.77 23.52 14.67
C GLU A 248 4.61 22.42 15.35
N ASP A 249 4.59 22.29 16.68
CA ASP A 249 5.31 21.23 17.40
C ASP A 249 4.80 19.83 16.99
N ILE A 250 3.49 19.69 16.83
CA ILE A 250 2.86 18.43 16.39
C ILE A 250 3.23 18.12 14.93
N PHE A 251 3.32 19.14 14.07
CA PHE A 251 3.79 18.96 12.70
C PHE A 251 5.23 18.47 12.66
N GLU A 252 6.14 19.11 13.39
CA GLU A 252 7.55 18.70 13.42
C GLU A 252 7.72 17.26 13.94
N LEU A 253 6.99 16.89 15.00
CA LEU A 253 6.97 15.54 15.54
C LEU A 253 6.48 14.51 14.51
N THR A 254 5.36 14.79 13.85
CA THR A 254 4.75 13.86 12.89
C THR A 254 5.57 13.74 11.60
N GLU A 255 6.12 14.84 11.09
CA GLU A 255 7.06 14.87 9.97
C GLU A 255 8.31 14.02 10.27
N LYS A 256 8.91 14.22 11.46
CA LYS A 256 10.05 13.41 11.93
C LYS A 256 9.69 11.93 12.02
N LEU A 257 8.56 11.60 12.64
CA LEU A 257 8.09 10.22 12.79
C LEU A 257 7.91 9.54 11.43
N ILE A 258 7.24 10.20 10.47
CA ILE A 258 7.04 9.67 9.13
C ILE A 258 8.38 9.47 8.42
N LYS A 259 9.28 10.46 8.48
CA LYS A 259 10.62 10.35 7.90
C LYS A 259 11.40 9.17 8.46
N GLU A 260 11.45 9.02 9.78
CA GLU A 260 12.13 7.89 10.41
C GLU A 260 11.51 6.53 10.03
N ILE A 261 10.19 6.45 9.91
CA ILE A 261 9.51 5.24 9.44
C ILE A 261 9.96 4.90 8.02
N PHE A 262 9.95 5.84 7.08
CA PHE A 262 10.37 5.60 5.70
C PHE A 262 11.85 5.20 5.60
N GLU A 263 12.73 5.95 6.27
CA GLU A 263 14.17 5.68 6.27
C GLU A 263 14.50 4.33 6.89
N LYS A 264 13.96 4.00 8.07
CA LYS A 264 14.34 2.79 8.81
C LYS A 264 13.60 1.53 8.32
N SER A 265 12.39 1.66 7.77
CA SER A 265 11.59 0.49 7.36
C SER A 265 11.91 0.01 5.93
N ILE A 266 12.16 0.94 5.01
CA ILE A 266 12.38 0.66 3.58
C ILE A 266 13.63 1.34 2.99
N ASN A 267 14.47 1.98 3.81
CA ASN A 267 15.69 2.67 3.38
C ASN A 267 15.43 3.80 2.36
N TYR A 268 14.28 4.47 2.46
CA TYR A 268 13.94 5.61 1.62
C TYR A 268 14.40 6.92 2.28
N LYS A 269 15.47 7.52 1.75
CA LYS A 269 16.16 8.68 2.34
C LYS A 269 15.84 10.03 1.68
N GLU A 270 15.01 10.02 0.65
CA GLU A 270 14.67 11.21 -0.14
C GLU A 270 13.49 11.99 0.45
N LEU A 271 12.94 11.56 1.60
CA LEU A 271 11.83 12.26 2.22
C LEU A 271 12.33 13.53 2.90
N GLU A 272 12.06 14.66 2.24
CA GLU A 272 12.40 16.00 2.74
C GLU A 272 11.34 16.50 3.73
N ILE A 273 11.82 17.11 4.82
CA ILE A 273 10.99 17.80 5.82
C ILE A 273 11.53 19.24 5.95
N PRO A 274 10.68 20.24 6.25
CA PRO A 274 9.25 20.13 6.53
C PRO A 274 8.43 19.79 5.28
N PHE A 275 7.26 19.16 5.46
CA PHE A 275 6.37 18.86 4.34
C PHE A 275 5.73 20.14 3.81
N GLN A 276 5.36 20.12 2.53
CA GLN A 276 4.61 21.22 1.93
C GLN A 276 3.24 21.36 2.61
N LYS A 277 2.96 22.56 3.12
CA LYS A 277 1.71 22.89 3.79
C LYS A 277 0.81 23.70 2.86
N TYR A 278 -0.48 23.44 2.93
CA TYR A 278 -1.53 24.19 2.25
C TYR A 278 -2.62 24.50 3.26
N THR A 279 -3.27 25.66 3.13
CA THR A 279 -4.58 25.86 3.75
C THR A 279 -5.63 25.04 3.00
N TYR A 280 -6.79 24.82 3.65
CA TYR A 280 -7.92 24.15 3.00
C TYR A 280 -8.35 24.89 1.72
N ASP A 281 -8.51 26.21 1.81
CA ASP A 281 -8.95 27.02 0.65
C ASP A 281 -7.93 26.97 -0.50
N GLU A 282 -6.63 27.00 -0.18
CA GLU A 282 -5.57 26.86 -1.19
C GLU A 282 -5.62 25.50 -1.89
N VAL A 283 -5.77 24.40 -1.13
CA VAL A 283 -5.72 23.05 -1.70
C VAL A 283 -6.98 22.72 -2.50
N ILE A 284 -8.16 23.16 -2.03
CA ILE A 284 -9.42 23.04 -2.77
C ILE A 284 -9.39 23.90 -4.02
N LYS A 285 -8.93 25.15 -3.92
CA LYS A 285 -8.81 26.02 -5.11
C LYS A 285 -7.84 25.42 -6.12
N LYS A 286 -6.70 24.89 -5.68
CA LYS A 286 -5.64 24.38 -6.56
C LYS A 286 -5.88 22.97 -7.08
N TYR A 287 -6.59 22.10 -6.37
CA TYR A 287 -6.71 20.68 -6.73
C TYR A 287 -8.12 20.10 -6.62
N GLY A 288 -9.09 20.82 -6.04
CA GLY A 288 -10.47 20.33 -5.85
C GLY A 288 -10.57 19.14 -4.91
N SER A 289 -9.58 18.97 -4.03
CA SER A 289 -9.50 17.86 -3.11
C SER A 289 -8.71 18.29 -1.88
N ASP A 290 -9.20 17.93 -0.70
CA ASP A 290 -8.53 18.10 0.60
C ASP A 290 -7.38 17.09 0.81
N LYS A 291 -7.22 16.14 -0.12
CA LYS A 291 -6.17 15.11 -0.16
C LYS A 291 -5.62 14.96 -1.59
N PRO A 292 -4.99 16.00 -2.16
CA PRO A 292 -4.54 15.97 -3.54
C PRO A 292 -3.41 14.96 -3.75
N ASP A 293 -3.39 14.33 -4.91
CA ASP A 293 -2.23 13.57 -5.37
C ASP A 293 -1.28 14.49 -6.13
N ILE A 294 -0.31 15.06 -5.40
CA ILE A 294 0.65 16.03 -5.93
C ILE A 294 1.65 15.42 -6.92
N ARG A 295 1.73 14.08 -7.04
CA ARG A 295 2.64 13.41 -7.97
C ARG A 295 2.27 13.67 -9.43
N TYR A 296 0.99 13.94 -9.69
CA TYR A 296 0.53 14.29 -11.03
C TYR A 296 0.89 15.73 -11.43
N GLY A 297 1.07 16.63 -10.46
CA GLY A 297 1.40 18.04 -10.72
C GLY A 297 0.32 18.86 -11.45
N MET A 298 -0.86 18.26 -11.74
CA MET A 298 -1.95 18.87 -12.52
C MET A 298 -2.84 19.76 -11.64
N GLY A 299 -2.28 20.85 -11.13
CA GLY A 299 -3.06 21.87 -10.43
C GLY A 299 -4.00 22.62 -11.38
N PHE A 300 -5.13 23.06 -10.85
CA PHE A 300 -6.06 23.92 -11.56
C PHE A 300 -5.48 25.31 -11.82
N ILE A 301 -5.78 25.83 -12.99
CA ILE A 301 -5.49 27.18 -13.44
C ILE A 301 -6.82 27.91 -13.71
N ASP A 302 -6.87 29.18 -13.29
CA ASP A 302 -7.97 30.08 -13.62
C ASP A 302 -7.68 30.67 -15.01
N LEU A 303 -8.59 30.41 -15.94
CA LEU A 303 -8.50 30.84 -17.32
C LEU A 303 -9.44 32.01 -17.62
N THR A 304 -10.20 32.48 -16.63
CA THR A 304 -11.28 33.46 -16.82
C THR A 304 -10.77 34.72 -17.51
N GLU A 305 -9.62 35.25 -17.10
CA GLU A 305 -9.03 36.47 -17.68
C GLU A 305 -8.76 36.37 -19.19
N TYR A 306 -8.44 35.17 -19.70
CA TYR A 306 -8.14 34.96 -21.13
C TYR A 306 -9.40 34.90 -22.00
N PHE A 307 -10.57 34.66 -21.39
CA PHE A 307 -11.84 34.46 -22.08
C PHE A 307 -12.89 35.55 -21.77
N GLN A 308 -12.56 36.57 -20.97
CA GLN A 308 -13.50 37.68 -20.64
C GLN A 308 -14.10 38.36 -21.88
N ASN A 309 -13.29 38.55 -22.92
CA ASN A 309 -13.72 39.23 -24.15
C ASN A 309 -14.11 38.25 -25.26
N SER A 310 -14.46 37.01 -24.91
CA SER A 310 -14.63 35.98 -25.92
C SER A 310 -15.87 36.14 -26.78
N GLU A 311 -15.73 35.81 -28.06
CA GLU A 311 -16.85 35.70 -29.00
C GLU A 311 -17.67 34.40 -28.78
N ALA A 312 -17.15 33.48 -27.96
CA ALA A 312 -17.89 32.29 -27.53
C ALA A 312 -18.97 32.66 -26.51
N ASN A 313 -20.19 32.93 -27.01
CA ASN A 313 -21.33 33.37 -26.20
C ASN A 313 -21.59 32.53 -24.94
N PHE A 314 -21.41 31.20 -24.98
CA PHE A 314 -21.65 30.37 -23.80
C PHE A 314 -20.60 30.58 -22.69
N ILE A 315 -19.34 30.87 -23.05
CA ILE A 315 -18.26 31.19 -22.11
C ILE A 315 -18.50 32.58 -21.55
N LYS A 316 -18.68 33.55 -22.44
CA LYS A 316 -18.93 34.94 -22.07
C LYS A 316 -20.15 35.08 -21.15
N ASN A 317 -21.29 34.50 -21.53
CA ASN A 317 -22.50 34.52 -20.70
C ASN A 317 -22.32 33.83 -19.34
N GLY A 318 -21.45 32.82 -19.26
CA GLY A 318 -21.11 32.17 -17.99
C GLY A 318 -20.31 33.10 -17.08
N ILE A 319 -19.27 33.72 -17.63
CA ILE A 319 -18.42 34.69 -16.91
C ILE A 319 -19.23 35.92 -16.49
N ASP A 320 -20.10 36.45 -17.36
CA ASP A 320 -20.98 37.59 -17.06
C ASP A 320 -21.98 37.28 -15.91
N LYS A 321 -22.29 36.00 -15.69
CA LYS A 321 -23.10 35.52 -14.56
C LYS A 321 -22.28 35.23 -13.29
N GLY A 322 -20.97 35.48 -13.32
CA GLY A 322 -20.07 35.27 -12.20
C GLY A 322 -19.43 33.88 -12.12
N LEU A 323 -19.55 33.04 -13.16
CA LEU A 323 -18.83 31.76 -13.22
C LEU A 323 -17.35 31.98 -13.57
N ILE A 324 -16.50 31.08 -13.11
CA ILE A 324 -15.08 31.05 -13.47
C ILE A 324 -14.81 29.93 -14.47
N LEU A 325 -13.88 30.17 -15.40
CA LEU A 325 -13.37 29.15 -16.30
C LEU A 325 -12.12 28.54 -15.67
N LYS A 326 -12.25 27.32 -15.14
CA LYS A 326 -11.17 26.64 -14.41
C LYS A 326 -10.81 25.34 -15.10
N GLY A 327 -9.51 25.04 -15.18
CA GLY A 327 -9.04 23.86 -15.89
C GLY A 327 -7.67 23.39 -15.43
N PHE A 328 -7.16 22.31 -16.01
CA PHE A 328 -5.80 21.82 -15.76
C PHE A 328 -5.17 21.33 -17.06
N ILE A 329 -3.83 21.31 -17.07
CA ILE A 329 -3.05 20.92 -18.23
C ILE A 329 -2.46 19.52 -18.01
N VAL A 330 -2.62 18.67 -19.02
CA VAL A 330 -1.93 17.38 -19.13
C VAL A 330 -0.76 17.59 -20.09
N PRO A 331 0.49 17.62 -19.58
CA PRO A 331 1.65 17.96 -20.39
C PRO A 331 2.05 16.81 -21.32
N ASP A 332 2.47 17.11 -22.55
CA ASP A 332 3.08 16.15 -23.50
C ASP A 332 2.29 14.84 -23.72
N ARG A 333 0.96 14.95 -23.83
CA ARG A 333 0.05 13.80 -23.94
C ARG A 333 -1.03 13.93 -25.02
N SER A 334 -1.03 14.98 -25.83
CA SER A 334 -2.05 15.23 -26.86
C SER A 334 -2.25 14.06 -27.83
N ASN A 335 -1.18 13.36 -28.19
CA ASN A 335 -1.21 12.17 -29.06
C ASN A 335 -1.97 10.97 -28.43
N ASN A 336 -2.12 10.95 -27.10
CA ASN A 336 -2.84 9.88 -26.40
C ASN A 336 -4.37 10.10 -26.40
N PHE A 337 -4.84 11.26 -26.85
CA PHE A 337 -6.26 11.59 -26.89
C PHE A 337 -6.83 11.52 -28.31
N SER A 338 -7.54 10.43 -28.58
CA SER A 338 -8.39 10.30 -29.75
C SER A 338 -9.66 11.15 -29.60
N ARG A 339 -10.36 11.42 -30.70
CA ARG A 339 -11.64 12.14 -30.65
C ARG A 339 -12.65 11.46 -29.73
N LYS A 340 -12.75 10.12 -29.84
CA LYS A 340 -13.59 9.30 -28.97
C LYS A 340 -13.25 9.52 -27.49
N LYS A 341 -11.96 9.55 -27.12
CA LYS A 341 -11.55 9.75 -25.73
C LYS A 341 -11.98 11.11 -25.19
N PHE A 342 -11.94 12.16 -26.01
CA PHE A 342 -12.45 13.48 -25.62
C PHE A 342 -13.97 13.48 -25.43
N ASP A 343 -14.71 12.81 -26.31
CA ASP A 343 -16.16 12.70 -26.20
C ASP A 343 -16.54 11.89 -24.94
N ASP A 344 -15.88 10.75 -24.68
CA ASP A 344 -16.06 9.93 -23.46
C ASP A 344 -15.80 10.75 -22.17
N LEU A 345 -14.73 11.56 -22.14
CA LEU A 345 -14.41 12.43 -20.99
C LEU A 345 -15.44 13.56 -20.82
N THR A 346 -15.99 14.05 -21.93
CA THR A 346 -17.04 15.09 -21.90
C THR A 346 -18.33 14.53 -21.32
N GLU A 347 -18.69 13.29 -21.67
CA GLU A 347 -19.84 12.59 -21.07
C GLU A 347 -19.60 12.32 -19.58
N PHE A 348 -18.43 11.81 -19.21
CA PHE A 348 -18.05 11.61 -17.82
C PHE A 348 -18.17 12.90 -16.98
N ALA A 349 -17.67 14.03 -17.48
CA ALA A 349 -17.79 15.31 -16.77
C ALA A 349 -19.26 15.72 -16.56
N LYS A 350 -20.14 15.44 -17.53
CA LYS A 350 -21.59 15.70 -17.40
C LYS A 350 -22.25 14.78 -16.38
N GLU A 351 -21.86 13.52 -16.32
CA GLU A 351 -22.34 12.57 -15.30
C GLU A 351 -21.94 13.02 -13.88
N GLN A 352 -20.80 13.69 -13.73
CA GLN A 352 -20.37 14.33 -12.48
C GLN A 352 -21.05 15.69 -12.21
N GLY A 353 -22.01 16.11 -13.04
CA GLY A 353 -22.81 17.32 -12.83
C GLY A 353 -22.29 18.58 -13.50
N SER A 354 -21.26 18.49 -14.34
CA SER A 354 -20.79 19.63 -15.15
C SER A 354 -21.74 19.90 -16.33
N SER A 355 -21.85 21.16 -16.76
CA SER A 355 -22.60 21.53 -17.97
C SER A 355 -21.92 21.06 -19.27
N GLY A 356 -20.62 20.77 -19.21
CA GLY A 356 -19.83 20.24 -20.32
C GLY A 356 -18.33 20.38 -20.06
N LEU A 357 -17.52 19.76 -20.91
CA LEU A 357 -16.07 19.80 -20.83
C LEU A 357 -15.50 20.55 -22.03
N ILE A 358 -14.75 21.62 -21.77
CA ILE A 358 -13.93 22.29 -22.78
C ILE A 358 -12.61 21.54 -22.85
N TRP A 359 -12.15 21.24 -24.06
CA TRP A 359 -10.83 20.66 -24.26
C TRP A 359 -10.10 21.33 -25.43
N ILE A 360 -8.79 21.50 -25.26
CA ILE A 360 -7.88 22.04 -26.27
C ILE A 360 -6.66 21.11 -26.29
N ALA A 361 -6.34 20.55 -27.45
CA ALA A 361 -5.12 19.78 -27.69
C ALA A 361 -4.21 20.58 -28.62
N CYS A 362 -3.04 20.96 -28.13
CA CYS A 362 -2.07 21.78 -28.85
C CYS A 362 -1.12 20.88 -29.64
N ASP A 363 -1.60 20.31 -30.74
CA ASP A 363 -0.74 19.61 -31.72
C ASP A 363 -0.18 20.61 -32.74
N LYS A 364 0.57 20.12 -33.75
CA LYS A 364 0.93 20.91 -34.96
C LYS A 364 -0.27 21.64 -35.56
N GLU A 365 -1.44 21.01 -35.50
CA GLU A 365 -2.72 21.66 -35.72
C GLU A 365 -3.57 21.54 -34.45
N ILE A 366 -3.90 22.69 -33.84
CA ILE A 366 -4.72 22.72 -32.64
C ILE A 366 -6.08 22.04 -32.88
N ARG A 367 -6.43 21.07 -32.04
CA ARG A 367 -7.76 20.44 -32.01
C ARG A 367 -8.51 20.92 -30.78
N SER A 368 -9.76 21.35 -30.93
CA SER A 368 -10.61 21.75 -29.79
C SER A 368 -12.09 21.68 -30.15
N ASN A 369 -12.96 21.43 -29.16
CA ASN A 369 -14.41 21.58 -29.32
C ASN A 369 -14.86 23.05 -29.36
N ILE A 370 -14.01 24.00 -28.97
CA ILE A 370 -14.28 25.45 -29.02
C ILE A 370 -13.46 26.18 -30.10
N LYS A 371 -12.68 25.46 -30.92
CA LYS A 371 -11.78 26.04 -31.94
C LYS A 371 -12.43 27.12 -32.81
N LYS A 372 -13.69 26.90 -33.24
CA LYS A 372 -14.41 27.86 -34.10
C LYS A 372 -14.92 29.10 -33.36
N ALA A 373 -15.25 28.95 -32.08
CA ALA A 373 -15.90 30.00 -31.28
C ALA A 373 -14.90 30.84 -30.48
N ALA A 374 -13.71 30.29 -30.19
CA ALA A 374 -12.72 30.91 -29.33
C ALA A 374 -11.27 30.77 -29.87
N ALA A 375 -11.09 30.93 -31.19
CA ALA A 375 -9.77 30.80 -31.81
C ALA A 375 -8.74 31.83 -31.30
N LYS A 376 -9.17 33.07 -31.02
CA LYS A 376 -8.28 34.16 -30.58
C LYS A 376 -7.71 33.86 -29.19
N GLU A 377 -8.56 33.37 -28.30
CA GLU A 377 -8.29 33.03 -26.91
C GLU A 377 -7.37 31.82 -26.84
N ILE A 378 -7.63 30.79 -27.66
CA ILE A 378 -6.73 29.64 -27.75
C ILE A 378 -5.32 30.07 -28.19
N ASN A 379 -5.21 30.95 -29.20
CA ASN A 379 -3.91 31.47 -29.62
C ASN A 379 -3.23 32.27 -28.51
N ILE A 380 -3.97 33.08 -27.75
CA ILE A 380 -3.43 33.82 -26.59
C ILE A 380 -2.86 32.85 -25.54
N LEU A 381 -3.52 31.73 -25.26
CA LEU A 381 -3.01 30.72 -24.31
C LEU A 381 -1.66 30.13 -24.77
N VAL A 382 -1.51 29.89 -26.07
CA VAL A 382 -0.25 29.38 -26.64
C VAL A 382 0.83 30.46 -26.67
N GLU A 383 0.51 31.68 -27.11
CA GLU A 383 1.45 32.81 -27.20
C GLU A 383 1.98 33.24 -25.82
N ARG A 384 1.13 33.20 -24.79
CA ARG A 384 1.53 33.48 -23.40
C ARG A 384 2.24 32.30 -22.73
N GLY A 385 2.42 31.18 -23.43
CA GLY A 385 3.12 30.00 -22.93
C GLY A 385 2.35 29.24 -21.84
N ILE A 386 1.04 29.46 -21.73
CA ILE A 386 0.17 28.69 -20.82
C ILE A 386 0.07 27.25 -21.33
N MET A 387 -0.02 27.06 -22.65
CA MET A 387 0.01 25.75 -23.30
C MET A 387 1.18 25.65 -24.27
N LYS A 388 1.79 24.46 -24.36
CA LYS A 388 2.88 24.13 -25.29
C LYS A 388 2.43 23.06 -26.30
N GLU A 389 3.19 22.92 -27.38
CA GLU A 389 2.99 21.82 -28.33
C GLU A 389 3.11 20.47 -27.59
N GLY A 390 2.10 19.61 -27.73
CA GLY A 390 1.97 18.34 -27.01
C GLY A 390 0.99 18.38 -25.83
N ASP A 391 0.58 19.57 -25.36
CA ASP A 391 -0.28 19.70 -24.19
C ASP A 391 -1.76 19.50 -24.50
N VAL A 392 -2.51 19.07 -23.47
CA VAL A 392 -3.97 19.06 -23.47
C VAL A 392 -4.50 19.85 -22.29
N LEU A 393 -5.33 20.84 -22.56
CA LEU A 393 -6.08 21.56 -21.54
C LEU A 393 -7.50 21.00 -21.46
N PHE A 394 -7.95 20.73 -20.24
CA PHE A 394 -9.34 20.47 -19.91
C PHE A 394 -9.86 21.59 -19.01
N ALA A 395 -11.04 22.13 -19.30
CA ALA A 395 -11.63 23.21 -18.51
C ALA A 395 -13.15 23.10 -18.40
N ILE A 396 -13.71 23.64 -17.33
CA ILE A 396 -15.14 23.74 -17.07
C ILE A 396 -15.49 25.17 -16.65
N LEU A 397 -16.74 25.56 -16.90
CA LEU A 397 -17.34 26.78 -16.36
C LEU A 397 -18.16 26.42 -15.13
N GLU A 398 -17.81 27.00 -13.99
CA GLU A 398 -18.46 26.66 -12.72
C GLU A 398 -18.37 27.82 -11.72
N GLU A 399 -19.17 27.77 -10.67
CA GLU A 399 -19.09 28.71 -9.55
C GLU A 399 -17.75 28.56 -8.81
N THR A 400 -17.23 29.66 -8.27
CA THR A 400 -15.92 29.72 -7.60
C THR A 400 -15.76 28.72 -6.45
N ASP A 401 -16.85 28.46 -5.73
CA ASP A 401 -16.85 27.67 -4.48
C ASP A 401 -17.30 26.22 -4.69
N LYS A 402 -17.67 25.84 -5.92
CA LYS A 402 -18.12 24.48 -6.22
C LYS A 402 -16.90 23.60 -6.54
N ILE A 403 -16.72 22.58 -5.70
CA ILE A 403 -15.59 21.63 -5.72
C ILE A 403 -15.71 20.67 -6.91
#